data_AF-A0A382URV3-F1
#
_entry.id   AF-A0A382URV3-F1
#
_cell.length_a   1.000
_cell.length_b   1.000
_cell.length_c   1.000
_cell.angle_alpha   90.00
_cell.angle_beta   90.00
_cell.angle_gamma   90.00
#
_symmetry.space_group_name_H-M   'P 1'
#
loop_
_entity.id
_entity.type
_entity.pdbx_description
1 polymer ?
#
loop_
_entity_poly.entity_id
_entity_poly.type
_entity_poly.pdbx_seq_one_letter_code
_entity_poly.pdbx_strand_id
1 'polypeptide(L)'
;APKKFTRARDAVWETMAGLHLPALFWLGARGFAGTVLWLLIPVGLLILASNIAHNAGILVSLLGGGLLMGVLLFLPFLQVWFARENRFRAFFEVLTVGRLAGRAPFKFWFALSLTLILAVPLFLLKIELTPAEITWLPALFFVVFGLPARMMTGWAMGRADRRKPSSNFLLRWFCRFAALGLALPVLFSYVVILFFSQFISWNGTLSLLEQHAFLVPSPF
;
A
#
# COMPACT_ATOMS: atom_id res chain seq x y z
N ALA A 1 25.28 -42.83 -7.59
CA ALA A 1 24.80 -41.58 -6.94
C ALA A 1 24.93 -40.26 -7.74
N PRO A 2 25.78 -40.07 -8.78
CA PRO A 2 26.05 -38.73 -9.33
C PRO A 2 24.89 -38.13 -10.15
N LYS A 3 24.06 -38.95 -10.81
CA LYS A 3 22.95 -38.48 -11.67
C LYS A 3 21.82 -37.74 -10.94
N LYS A 4 21.62 -38.00 -9.64
CA LYS A 4 20.58 -37.30 -8.84
C LYS A 4 20.99 -35.87 -8.52
N PHE A 5 22.28 -35.64 -8.27
CA PHE A 5 22.82 -34.33 -7.92
C PHE A 5 22.80 -33.36 -9.11
N THR A 6 23.16 -33.85 -10.30
CA THR A 6 23.10 -33.07 -11.54
C THR A 6 21.67 -32.66 -11.87
N ARG A 7 20.71 -33.58 -11.74
CA ARG A 7 19.29 -33.30 -12.01
C ARG A 7 18.68 -32.29 -11.02
N ALA A 8 19.05 -32.38 -9.73
CA ALA A 8 18.62 -31.40 -8.74
C ALA A 8 19.21 -30.01 -9.02
N ARG A 9 20.51 -29.94 -9.37
CA ARG A 9 21.17 -28.70 -9.75
C ARG A 9 20.52 -28.07 -10.99
N ASP A 10 20.32 -28.86 -12.03
CA ASP A 10 19.78 -28.37 -13.30
C ASP A 10 18.31 -27.91 -13.11
N ALA A 11 17.51 -28.60 -12.28
CA ALA A 11 16.16 -28.15 -11.92
C ALA A 11 16.17 -26.85 -11.11
N VAL A 12 17.10 -26.67 -10.17
CA VAL A 12 17.27 -25.40 -9.44
C VAL A 12 17.66 -24.28 -10.39
N TRP A 13 18.55 -24.56 -11.35
CA TRP A 13 19.01 -23.58 -12.34
C TRP A 13 17.94 -23.23 -13.36
N GLU A 14 17.14 -24.20 -13.81
CA GLU A 14 15.93 -23.95 -14.62
C GLU A 14 14.90 -23.12 -13.85
N THR A 15 14.72 -23.38 -12.56
CA THR A 15 13.82 -22.60 -11.70
C THR A 15 14.34 -21.16 -11.56
N MET A 16 15.64 -20.98 -11.30
CA MET A 16 16.27 -19.65 -11.21
C MET A 16 16.23 -18.89 -12.55
N ALA A 17 16.49 -19.58 -13.66
CA ALA A 17 16.40 -19.00 -15.00
C ALA A 17 14.95 -18.64 -15.36
N GLY A 18 13.98 -19.47 -14.97
CA GLY A 18 12.56 -19.23 -15.13
C GLY A 18 11.98 -18.18 -14.19
N LEU A 19 12.69 -17.84 -13.10
CA LEU A 19 12.24 -16.86 -12.11
C LEU A 19 12.29 -15.42 -12.60
N HIS A 20 12.73 -15.13 -13.84
CA HIS A 20 12.77 -13.78 -14.45
C HIS A 20 13.15 -12.67 -13.44
N LEU A 21 14.14 -12.94 -12.57
CA LEU A 21 14.50 -12.10 -11.43
C LEU A 21 14.76 -10.63 -11.82
N PRO A 22 15.43 -10.32 -12.94
CA PRO A 22 15.63 -8.94 -13.37
C PRO A 22 14.31 -8.22 -13.69
N ALA A 23 13.37 -8.92 -14.30
CA ALA A 23 12.07 -8.35 -14.65
C ALA A 23 11.21 -8.09 -13.40
N LEU A 24 11.20 -9.02 -12.44
CA LEU A 24 10.54 -8.84 -11.15
C LEU A 24 11.18 -7.73 -10.31
N PHE A 25 12.50 -7.66 -10.29
CA PHE A 25 13.23 -6.58 -9.63
C PHE A 25 12.89 -5.21 -10.24
N TRP A 26 12.90 -5.11 -11.58
CA TRP A 26 12.56 -3.88 -12.28
C TRP A 26 11.09 -3.47 -12.10
N LEU A 27 10.19 -4.46 -12.06
CA LEU A 27 8.78 -4.23 -11.72
C LEU A 27 8.65 -3.68 -10.30
N GLY A 28 9.35 -4.28 -9.33
CA GLY A 28 9.38 -3.80 -7.94
C GLY A 28 9.93 -2.39 -7.81
N ALA A 29 11.06 -2.09 -8.47
CA ALA A 29 11.70 -0.77 -8.45
C ALA A 29 10.79 0.33 -9.02
N ARG A 30 10.11 0.05 -10.14
CA ARG A 30 9.13 0.97 -10.73
C ARG A 30 7.88 1.11 -9.86
N GLY A 31 7.41 0.02 -9.26
CA GLY A 31 6.30 0.04 -8.32
C GLY A 31 6.61 0.90 -7.09
N PHE A 32 7.82 0.77 -6.56
CA PHE A 32 8.35 1.59 -5.48
C PHE A 32 8.40 3.08 -5.87
N ALA A 33 9.02 3.40 -7.01
CA ALA A 33 9.13 4.78 -7.48
C ALA A 33 7.76 5.45 -7.69
N GLY A 34 6.80 4.72 -8.28
CA GLY A 34 5.43 5.22 -8.45
C GLY A 34 4.74 5.49 -7.11
N THR A 35 5.00 4.65 -6.13
CA THR A 35 4.45 4.81 -4.78
C THR A 35 5.04 6.02 -4.06
N VAL A 36 6.38 6.16 -4.08
CA VAL A 36 7.08 7.32 -3.51
C VAL A 36 6.53 8.62 -4.10
N LEU A 37 6.33 8.67 -5.41
CA LEU A 37 5.81 9.85 -6.10
C LEU A 37 4.42 10.26 -5.58
N TRP A 38 3.54 9.28 -5.33
CA TRP A 38 2.20 9.53 -4.79
C TRP A 38 2.21 9.94 -3.31
N LEU A 39 3.14 9.42 -2.52
CA LEU A 39 3.25 9.71 -1.09
C LEU A 39 3.97 11.04 -0.81
N LEU A 40 4.87 11.47 -1.71
CA LEU A 40 5.65 12.69 -1.57
C LEU A 40 4.77 13.95 -1.46
N ILE A 41 3.63 13.97 -2.16
CA ILE A 41 2.68 15.10 -2.12
C ILE A 41 2.01 15.23 -0.74
N PRO A 42 1.26 14.23 -0.22
CA PRO A 42 0.61 14.34 1.09
C PRO A 42 1.62 14.44 2.23
N VAL A 43 2.72 13.69 2.18
CA VAL A 43 3.76 13.72 3.22
C VAL A 43 4.48 15.08 3.22
N GLY A 44 4.83 15.62 2.05
CA GLY A 44 5.46 16.93 1.94
C GLY A 44 4.58 18.05 2.51
N LEU A 45 3.26 17.96 2.32
CA LEU A 45 2.31 18.91 2.92
C LEU A 45 2.25 18.79 4.44
N LEU A 46 2.27 17.57 4.99
CA LEU A 46 2.32 17.36 6.44
C LEU A 46 3.62 17.89 7.07
N ILE A 47 4.76 17.73 6.38
CA ILE A 47 6.05 18.27 6.79
C ILE A 47 6.05 19.80 6.72
N LEU A 48 5.47 20.38 5.67
CA LEU A 48 5.36 21.83 5.55
C LEU A 48 4.44 22.40 6.64
N ALA A 49 3.34 21.71 6.95
CA ALA A 49 2.42 22.09 8.01
C ALA A 49 3.08 22.20 9.38
N SER A 50 4.04 21.32 9.70
CA SER A 50 4.76 21.36 10.98
C SER A 50 5.72 22.54 11.12
N ASN A 51 6.07 23.21 10.01
CA ASN A 51 6.98 24.36 10.00
C ASN A 51 6.26 25.72 9.97
N ILE A 52 4.93 25.73 9.83
CA ILE A 52 4.12 26.96 9.68
C ILE A 52 3.41 27.31 11.00
N ALA A 53 3.37 28.59 11.34
CA ALA A 53 2.78 29.09 12.59
C ALA A 53 1.27 28.81 12.74
N HIS A 54 0.93 28.37 13.96
CA HIS A 54 -0.37 28.14 14.63
C HIS A 54 -1.63 27.93 13.77
N ASN A 55 -2.13 28.91 13.01
CA ASN A 55 -3.42 28.77 12.31
C ASN A 55 -3.30 28.16 10.90
N ALA A 56 -2.29 28.55 10.13
CA ALA A 56 -2.12 28.02 8.77
C ALA A 56 -1.60 26.58 8.78
N GLY A 57 -0.81 26.19 9.79
CA GLY A 57 -0.35 24.82 9.98
C GLY A 57 -1.51 23.82 10.13
N ILE A 58 -2.57 24.18 10.86
CA ILE A 58 -3.73 23.29 11.06
C ILE A 58 -4.44 23.02 9.73
N LEU A 59 -4.72 24.04 8.92
CA LEU A 59 -5.40 23.86 7.63
C LEU A 59 -4.55 23.02 6.67
N VAL A 60 -3.24 23.26 6.60
CA VAL A 60 -2.33 22.50 5.74
C VAL A 60 -2.22 21.05 6.22
N SER A 61 -2.21 20.81 7.54
CA SER A 61 -2.19 19.45 8.11
C SER A 61 -3.48 18.68 7.81
N LEU A 62 -4.64 19.34 7.88
CA LEU A 62 -5.93 18.73 7.57
C LEU A 62 -6.03 18.40 6.08
N LEU A 63 -5.54 19.31 5.22
CA LEU A 63 -5.46 19.08 3.77
C LEU A 63 -4.50 17.92 3.46
N GLY A 64 -3.30 17.91 4.06
CA GLY A 64 -2.32 16.83 3.92
C GLY A 64 -2.87 15.47 4.37
N GLY A 65 -3.57 15.42 5.51
CA GLY A 65 -4.23 14.22 6.02
C GLY A 65 -5.38 13.75 5.13
N GLY A 66 -6.20 14.68 4.63
CA GLY A 66 -7.27 14.37 3.67
C GLY A 66 -6.73 13.87 2.33
N LEU A 67 -5.62 14.45 1.85
CA LEU A 67 -4.94 13.98 0.65
C LEU A 67 -4.32 12.61 0.88
N LEU A 68 -3.68 12.38 2.02
CA LEU A 68 -3.12 11.08 2.39
C LEU A 68 -4.22 10.01 2.42
N MET A 69 -5.37 10.33 2.99
CA MET A 69 -6.56 9.48 2.99
C MET A 69 -6.96 9.10 1.56
N GLY A 70 -7.06 10.09 0.66
CA GLY A 70 -7.33 9.86 -0.76
C GLY A 70 -6.28 8.98 -1.45
N VAL A 71 -5.00 9.22 -1.16
CA VAL A 71 -3.90 8.41 -1.73
C VAL A 71 -4.00 6.98 -1.24
N LEU A 72 -4.10 6.74 0.07
CA LEU A 72 -4.20 5.40 0.66
C LEU A 72 -5.40 4.60 0.17
N LEU A 73 -6.49 5.28 -0.20
CA LEU A 73 -7.68 4.66 -0.78
C LEU A 73 -7.39 4.02 -2.15
N PHE A 74 -6.57 4.65 -2.99
CA PHE A 74 -6.33 4.20 -4.38
C PHE A 74 -5.00 3.49 -4.56
N LEU A 75 -3.96 3.87 -3.82
CA LEU A 75 -2.60 3.40 -3.97
C LEU A 75 -2.44 1.86 -3.98
N PRO A 76 -3.01 1.08 -3.04
CA PRO A 76 -2.85 -0.38 -3.04
C PRO A 76 -3.45 -1.03 -4.30
N PHE A 77 -4.49 -0.43 -4.86
CA PHE A 77 -5.13 -0.92 -6.09
C PHE A 77 -4.39 -0.46 -7.34
N LEU A 78 -3.82 0.76 -7.33
CA LEU A 78 -2.94 1.26 -8.39
C LEU A 78 -1.67 0.41 -8.53
N GLN A 79 -1.10 -0.05 -7.41
CA GLN A 79 0.05 -0.97 -7.43
C GLN A 79 -0.30 -2.30 -8.10
N VAL A 80 -1.48 -2.85 -7.82
CA VAL A 80 -1.96 -4.08 -8.49
C VAL A 80 -2.23 -3.83 -9.97
N TRP A 81 -2.82 -2.69 -10.32
CA TRP A 81 -3.06 -2.31 -11.72
C TRP A 81 -1.76 -2.14 -12.50
N PHE A 82 -0.77 -1.47 -11.90
CA PHE A 82 0.57 -1.34 -12.44
C PHE A 82 1.25 -2.70 -12.62
N ALA A 83 1.16 -3.60 -11.63
CA ALA A 83 1.73 -4.94 -11.73
C ALA A 83 1.10 -5.77 -12.86
N ARG A 84 -0.20 -5.60 -13.10
CA ARG A 84 -0.90 -6.25 -14.23
C ARG A 84 -0.46 -5.69 -15.58
N GLU A 85 -0.39 -4.37 -15.68
CA GLU A 85 -0.23 -3.67 -16.96
C GLU A 85 1.24 -3.46 -17.35
N ASN A 86 2.16 -3.52 -16.39
CA ASN A 86 3.60 -3.25 -16.55
C ASN A 86 3.93 -1.88 -17.19
N ARG A 87 2.96 -0.94 -17.19
CA ARG A 87 3.07 0.42 -17.73
C ARG A 87 3.09 1.43 -16.58
N PHE A 88 4.12 2.27 -16.50
CA PHE A 88 4.23 3.28 -15.42
C PHE A 88 3.04 4.26 -15.41
N ARG A 89 2.45 4.55 -16.57
CA ARG A 89 1.23 5.37 -16.71
C ARG A 89 0.03 4.81 -15.94
N ALA A 90 0.00 3.50 -15.66
CA ALA A 90 -1.06 2.84 -14.90
C ALA A 90 -1.22 3.41 -13.48
N PHE A 91 -0.17 3.99 -12.89
CA PHE A 91 -0.25 4.69 -11.60
C PHE A 91 -1.10 5.97 -11.64
N PHE A 92 -1.33 6.55 -12.82
CA PHE A 92 -2.17 7.74 -12.99
C PHE A 92 -3.58 7.41 -13.48
N GLU A 93 -3.89 6.14 -13.75
CA GLU A 93 -5.20 5.69 -14.23
C GLU A 93 -6.23 5.51 -13.09
N VAL A 94 -6.33 6.53 -12.22
CA VAL A 94 -7.21 6.52 -11.05
C VAL A 94 -8.67 6.33 -11.44
N LEU A 95 -9.10 6.87 -12.60
CA LEU A 95 -10.46 6.70 -13.13
C LEU A 95 -10.76 5.24 -13.50
N THR A 96 -9.77 4.48 -13.96
CA THR A 96 -9.94 3.07 -14.32
C THR A 96 -10.09 2.23 -13.05
N VAL A 97 -9.23 2.47 -12.05
CA VAL A 97 -9.34 1.84 -10.73
C VAL A 97 -10.65 2.23 -10.04
N GLY A 98 -11.07 3.48 -10.11
CA GLY A 98 -12.34 3.96 -9.56
C GLY A 98 -13.57 3.34 -10.25
N ARG A 99 -13.47 3.02 -11.55
CA ARG A 99 -14.50 2.26 -12.26
C ARG A 99 -14.54 0.80 -11.80
N LEU A 100 -13.38 0.17 -11.60
CA LEU A 100 -13.27 -1.20 -11.07
C LEU A 100 -13.81 -1.30 -9.63
N ALA A 101 -13.47 -0.35 -8.76
CA ALA A 101 -14.01 -0.23 -7.41
C ALA A 101 -15.54 -0.12 -7.42
N GLY A 102 -16.11 0.59 -8.41
CA GLY A 102 -17.55 0.70 -8.61
C GLY A 102 -18.24 -0.61 -9.03
N ARG A 103 -17.52 -1.59 -9.59
CA ARG A 103 -18.08 -2.90 -10.00
C ARG A 103 -18.22 -3.87 -8.83
N ALA A 104 -17.37 -3.75 -7.81
CA ALA A 104 -17.39 -4.63 -6.64
C ALA A 104 -16.98 -3.89 -5.35
N PRO A 105 -17.78 -2.91 -4.91
CA PRO A 105 -17.39 -2.02 -3.81
C PRO A 105 -17.05 -2.79 -2.53
N PHE A 106 -17.91 -3.70 -2.08
CA PHE A 106 -17.67 -4.47 -0.84
C PHE A 106 -16.33 -5.23 -0.81
N LYS A 107 -15.86 -5.76 -1.95
CA LYS A 107 -14.58 -6.50 -2.00
C LYS A 107 -13.38 -5.57 -1.93
N PHE A 108 -13.48 -4.42 -2.59
CA PHE A 108 -12.45 -3.38 -2.50
C PHE A 108 -12.31 -2.90 -1.06
N TRP A 109 -13.43 -2.59 -0.41
CA TRP A 109 -13.41 -2.11 0.96
C TRP A 109 -12.93 -3.17 1.95
N PHE A 110 -13.36 -4.41 1.81
CA PHE A 110 -12.83 -5.50 2.64
C PHE A 110 -11.30 -5.66 2.47
N ALA A 111 -10.80 -5.66 1.23
CA ALA A 111 -9.37 -5.74 0.97
C ALA A 111 -8.61 -4.53 1.53
N LEU A 112 -9.16 -3.32 1.40
CA LEU A 112 -8.56 -2.10 1.95
C LEU A 112 -8.53 -2.14 3.48
N SER A 113 -9.67 -2.41 4.14
CA SER A 113 -9.75 -2.50 5.59
C SER A 113 -8.78 -3.54 6.15
N LEU A 114 -8.72 -4.71 5.52
CA LEU A 114 -7.78 -5.75 5.90
C LEU A 114 -6.33 -5.28 5.70
N THR A 115 -6.01 -4.62 4.59
CA THR A 115 -4.67 -4.05 4.35
C THR A 115 -4.29 -3.03 5.42
N LEU A 116 -5.21 -2.13 5.79
CA LEU A 116 -4.96 -1.10 6.80
C LEU A 116 -4.81 -1.71 8.20
N ILE A 117 -5.67 -2.66 8.57
CA ILE A 117 -5.61 -3.35 9.87
C ILE A 117 -4.29 -4.12 9.99
N LEU A 118 -3.87 -4.85 8.95
CA LEU A 118 -2.60 -5.59 8.98
C LEU A 118 -1.39 -4.66 8.91
N ALA A 119 -1.54 -3.42 8.42
CA ALA A 119 -0.48 -2.43 8.45
C ALA A 119 -0.27 -1.85 9.85
N VAL A 120 -1.30 -1.71 10.70
CA VAL A 120 -1.18 -1.09 12.04
C VAL A 120 -0.12 -1.78 12.93
N PRO A 121 -0.11 -3.12 13.09
CA PRO A 121 0.93 -3.81 13.86
C PRO A 121 2.34 -3.54 13.33
N LEU A 122 2.50 -3.40 12.01
CA LEU A 122 3.79 -3.11 11.38
C LEU A 122 4.31 -1.71 11.75
N PHE A 123 3.41 -0.73 11.90
CA PHE A 123 3.79 0.61 12.37
C PHE A 123 4.14 0.61 13.86
N LEU A 124 3.35 -0.07 14.68
CA LEU A 124 3.59 -0.12 16.13
C LEU A 124 4.93 -0.79 16.46
N LEU A 125 5.26 -1.89 15.77
CA LEU A 125 6.51 -2.61 15.98
C LEU A 125 7.75 -1.79 15.57
N LYS A 126 7.57 -0.76 14.74
CA LYS A 126 8.64 0.14 14.29
C LYS A 126 8.90 1.31 15.25
N ILE A 127 7.93 1.69 16.07
CA ILE A 127 8.08 2.82 17.02
C ILE A 127 9.10 2.47 18.12
N GLU A 128 9.27 1.18 18.40
CA GLU A 128 10.23 0.69 19.38
C GLU A 128 11.61 0.54 18.72
N LEU A 129 12.63 1.20 19.29
CA LEU A 129 14.03 1.11 18.87
C LEU A 129 14.52 -0.34 19.03
N THR A 130 14.29 -1.20 18.03
CA THR A 130 14.85 -2.54 18.03
C THR A 130 16.38 -2.43 17.95
N PRO A 131 17.13 -3.02 18.89
CA PRO A 131 18.58 -3.16 18.77
C PRO A 131 18.92 -3.86 17.45
N ALA A 132 20.07 -3.54 16.86
CA ALA A 132 20.51 -4.08 15.55
C ALA A 132 20.50 -5.62 15.46
N GLU A 133 20.55 -6.30 16.61
CA GLU A 133 20.49 -7.76 16.74
C GLU A 133 19.09 -8.36 16.48
N ILE A 134 18.03 -7.54 16.57
CA ILE A 134 16.61 -7.94 16.45
C ILE A 134 15.96 -7.35 15.17
N THR A 135 16.74 -6.73 14.29
CA THR A 135 16.27 -6.12 13.02
C THR A 135 15.54 -7.11 12.09
N TRP A 136 15.75 -8.42 12.26
CA TRP A 136 15.05 -9.45 11.50
C TRP A 136 13.57 -9.61 11.89
N LEU A 137 13.19 -9.25 13.12
CA LEU A 137 11.85 -9.47 13.65
C LEU A 137 10.80 -8.59 12.94
N PRO A 138 11.00 -7.27 12.78
CA PRO A 138 10.10 -6.43 11.97
C PRO A 138 10.00 -6.89 10.51
N ALA A 139 11.09 -7.37 9.91
CA ALA A 139 11.08 -7.88 8.54
C ALA A 139 10.23 -9.14 8.40
N LEU A 140 10.27 -10.06 9.37
CA LEU A 140 9.41 -11.24 9.38
C LEU A 140 7.94 -10.85 9.47
N PHE A 141 7.58 -9.98 10.42
CA PHE A 141 6.21 -9.50 10.55
C PHE A 141 5.73 -8.76 9.30
N PHE A 142 6.60 -7.97 8.65
CA PHE A 142 6.30 -7.33 7.37
C PHE A 142 5.90 -8.34 6.29
N VAL A 143 6.60 -9.47 6.18
CA VAL A 143 6.25 -10.54 5.24
C VAL A 143 4.93 -11.19 5.63
N VAL A 144 4.78 -11.55 6.91
CA VAL A 144 3.60 -12.26 7.45
C VAL A 144 2.33 -11.42 7.29
N PHE A 145 2.38 -10.11 7.51
CA PHE A 145 1.21 -9.23 7.42
C PHE A 145 1.07 -8.53 6.05
N GLY A 146 2.18 -8.19 5.41
CA GLY A 146 2.18 -7.46 4.13
C GLY A 146 1.79 -8.32 2.93
N LEU A 147 2.22 -9.58 2.88
CA LEU A 147 1.85 -10.50 1.79
C LEU A 147 0.34 -10.78 1.72
N PRO A 148 -0.34 -11.20 2.80
CA PRO A 148 -1.77 -11.47 2.73
C PRO A 148 -2.57 -10.21 2.39
N ALA A 149 -2.16 -9.03 2.89
CA ALA A 149 -2.76 -7.76 2.52
C ALA A 149 -2.72 -7.53 0.99
N ARG A 150 -1.53 -7.68 0.36
CA ARG A 150 -1.36 -7.52 -1.09
C ARG A 150 -2.08 -8.60 -1.91
N MET A 151 -2.14 -9.83 -1.42
CA MET A 151 -2.91 -10.89 -2.06
C MET A 151 -4.40 -10.56 -2.10
N MET A 152 -4.94 -9.97 -1.03
CA MET A 152 -6.35 -9.61 -0.93
C MET A 152 -6.73 -8.44 -1.85
N THR A 153 -5.85 -7.44 -2.00
CA THR A 153 -6.07 -6.34 -2.96
C THR A 153 -6.04 -6.86 -4.40
N GLY A 154 -5.12 -7.78 -4.71
CA GLY A 154 -5.06 -8.50 -5.98
C GLY A 154 -6.33 -9.29 -6.28
N TRP A 155 -6.82 -10.06 -5.30
CA TRP A 155 -8.06 -10.83 -5.41
C TRP A 155 -9.28 -9.94 -5.64
N ALA A 156 -9.40 -8.83 -4.91
CA ALA A 156 -10.49 -7.87 -5.05
C ALA A 156 -10.52 -7.25 -6.47
N MET A 157 -9.36 -6.83 -6.97
CA MET A 157 -9.20 -6.30 -8.33
C MET A 157 -9.53 -7.33 -9.41
N GLY A 158 -8.93 -8.53 -9.34
CA GLY A 158 -9.17 -9.58 -10.33
C GLY A 158 -10.64 -10.02 -10.39
N ARG A 159 -11.34 -10.02 -9.25
CA ARG A 159 -12.75 -10.37 -9.20
C ARG A 159 -13.68 -9.25 -9.66
N ALA A 160 -13.26 -7.99 -9.57
CA ALA A 160 -14.00 -6.85 -10.11
C ALA A 160 -13.84 -6.69 -11.62
N ASP A 161 -12.67 -7.05 -12.15
CA ASP A 161 -12.41 -7.07 -13.59
C ASP A 161 -13.34 -8.05 -14.32
N ARG A 162 -13.52 -9.25 -13.73
CA ARG A 162 -14.41 -10.30 -14.27
C ARG A 162 -15.91 -10.03 -14.11
N ARG A 163 -16.32 -9.03 -13.31
CA ARG A 163 -17.74 -8.72 -13.11
C ARG A 163 -18.25 -7.73 -14.16
N LYS A 164 -19.33 -8.11 -14.86
CA LYS A 164 -20.09 -7.18 -15.67
C LYS A 164 -20.76 -6.13 -14.77
N PRO A 165 -20.76 -4.85 -15.17
CA PRO A 165 -21.30 -3.79 -14.33
C PRO A 165 -22.84 -3.92 -14.28
N SER A 166 -23.44 -3.86 -13.08
CA SER A 166 -24.89 -4.09 -12.88
C SER A 166 -25.74 -3.02 -13.57
N SER A 167 -26.77 -3.33 -14.36
CA SER A 167 -27.49 -2.30 -15.14
C SER A 167 -27.98 -1.09 -14.31
N ASN A 168 -28.35 -1.32 -13.04
CA ASN A 168 -28.99 -0.32 -12.19
C ASN A 168 -27.98 0.67 -11.58
N PHE A 169 -28.04 1.94 -12.00
CA PHE A 169 -27.19 3.02 -11.51
C PHE A 169 -27.37 3.29 -10.00
N LEU A 170 -28.61 3.33 -9.51
CA LEU A 170 -28.93 3.58 -8.10
C LEU A 170 -28.33 2.52 -7.18
N LEU A 171 -28.44 1.24 -7.54
CA LEU A 171 -27.87 0.15 -6.77
C LEU A 171 -26.33 0.23 -6.71
N ARG A 172 -25.68 0.61 -7.82
CA ARG A 172 -24.23 0.87 -7.82
C ARG A 172 -23.87 2.01 -6.88
N TRP A 173 -24.63 3.11 -6.94
CA TRP A 173 -24.39 4.29 -6.13
C TRP A 173 -24.56 3.96 -4.64
N PHE A 174 -25.68 3.36 -4.25
CA PHE A 174 -25.95 2.96 -2.87
C PHE A 174 -24.87 2.00 -2.32
N CYS A 175 -24.49 0.97 -3.09
CA CYS A 175 -23.42 0.06 -2.70
C CYS A 175 -22.05 0.75 -2.58
N ARG A 176 -21.77 1.79 -3.38
CA ARG A 176 -20.53 2.56 -3.28
C ARG A 176 -20.51 3.42 -2.03
N PHE A 177 -21.60 4.12 -1.73
CA PHE A 177 -21.72 4.96 -0.53
C PHE A 177 -21.72 4.14 0.74
N ALA A 178 -22.48 3.04 0.79
CA ALA A 178 -22.50 2.15 1.94
C ALA A 178 -21.11 1.61 2.26
N ALA A 179 -20.37 1.21 1.22
CA ALA A 179 -19.07 0.62 1.43
C ALA A 179 -17.98 1.70 1.69
N LEU A 180 -18.14 2.91 1.14
CA LEU A 180 -17.31 4.07 1.51
C LEU A 180 -17.54 4.51 2.95
N GLY A 181 -18.80 4.58 3.37
CA GLY A 181 -19.15 4.88 4.76
C GLY A 181 -18.60 3.87 5.75
N LEU A 182 -18.44 2.60 5.36
CA LEU A 182 -17.91 1.57 6.26
C LEU A 182 -16.39 1.63 6.42
N ALA A 183 -15.67 2.06 5.41
CA ALA A 183 -14.22 2.07 5.43
C ALA A 183 -13.60 3.43 5.69
N LEU A 184 -14.35 4.52 5.51
CA LEU A 184 -13.93 5.86 5.91
C LEU A 184 -13.55 5.94 7.40
N PRO A 185 -14.28 5.31 8.35
CA PRO A 185 -13.85 5.23 9.74
C PRO A 185 -12.51 4.51 9.91
N VAL A 186 -12.31 3.35 9.26
CA VAL A 186 -11.04 2.59 9.35
C VAL A 186 -9.87 3.40 8.79
N LEU A 187 -10.09 4.05 7.65
CA LEU A 187 -9.10 4.88 6.98
C LEU A 187 -8.79 6.15 7.79
N PHE A 188 -9.81 6.78 8.38
CA PHE A 188 -9.66 7.91 9.29
C PHE A 188 -8.88 7.52 10.54
N SER A 189 -9.26 6.43 11.21
CA SER A 189 -8.53 5.90 12.36
C SER A 189 -7.06 5.63 12.02
N TYR A 190 -6.78 5.04 10.86
CA TYR A 190 -5.43 4.79 10.40
C TYR A 190 -4.63 6.09 10.17
N VAL A 191 -5.21 7.09 9.51
CA VAL A 191 -4.56 8.40 9.29
C VAL A 191 -4.33 9.12 10.62
N VAL A 192 -5.27 9.04 11.56
CA VAL A 192 -5.12 9.60 12.91
C VAL A 192 -3.97 8.91 13.65
N ILE A 193 -3.88 7.58 13.60
CA ILE A 193 -2.76 6.82 14.18
C ILE A 193 -1.43 7.26 13.54
N LEU A 194 -1.37 7.41 12.21
CA LEU A 194 -0.17 7.92 11.54
C LEU A 194 0.19 9.34 11.98
N PHE A 195 -0.81 10.20 12.17
CA PHE A 195 -0.60 11.57 12.66
C PHE A 195 -0.04 11.57 14.08
N PHE A 196 -0.58 10.76 14.99
CA PHE A 196 -0.02 10.59 16.34
C PHE A 196 1.39 9.97 16.31
N SER A 197 1.64 9.02 15.41
CA SER A 197 2.97 8.39 15.25
C SER A 197 4.05 9.40 14.83
N GLN A 198 3.70 10.47 14.10
CA GLN A 198 4.63 11.55 13.75
C GLN A 198 5.16 12.29 14.99
N PHE A 199 4.33 12.42 16.04
CA PHE A 199 4.72 13.09 17.28
C PHE A 199 5.47 12.19 18.27
N ILE A 200 5.37 10.86 18.10
CA ILE A 200 5.97 9.86 19.00
C ILE A 200 7.31 9.32 18.44
N SER A 201 7.53 9.36 17.13
CA SER A 201 8.73 8.84 16.48
C SER A 201 9.97 9.71 16.75
N TRP A 202 11.05 9.08 17.22
CA TRP A 202 12.34 9.70 17.55
C TRP A 202 13.05 10.36 16.33
N ASN A 203 12.66 9.98 15.10
CA ASN A 203 13.19 10.55 13.84
C ASN A 203 12.39 11.76 13.30
N GLY A 204 11.41 12.27 14.06
CA GLY A 204 10.64 13.47 13.69
C GLY A 204 9.88 13.36 12.36
N THR A 205 9.72 14.49 11.66
CA THR A 205 8.95 14.63 10.41
C THR A 205 9.47 13.79 9.24
N LEU A 206 10.71 13.30 9.30
CA LEU A 206 11.32 12.41 8.29
C LEU A 206 10.77 10.98 8.36
N SER A 207 10.20 10.57 9.51
CA SER A 207 9.53 9.28 9.68
C SER A 207 8.30 9.11 8.77
N LEU A 208 7.75 10.19 8.22
CA LEU A 208 6.62 10.17 7.29
C LEU A 208 7.04 9.76 5.85
N LEU A 209 8.28 10.06 5.44
CA LEU A 209 8.81 9.60 4.14
C LEU A 209 9.08 8.10 4.14
N GLU A 210 9.20 7.53 5.33
CA GLU A 210 9.34 6.11 5.59
C GLU A 210 7.97 5.40 5.72
N GLN A 211 7.04 5.63 4.80
CA GLN A 211 5.80 4.85 4.72
C GLN A 211 6.08 3.44 4.18
N HIS A 212 6.53 2.57 5.10
CA HIS A 212 6.87 1.16 4.85
C HIS A 212 5.65 0.31 4.49
N ALA A 213 4.42 0.83 4.61
CA ALA A 213 3.22 0.20 4.05
C ALA A 213 3.34 -0.05 2.53
N PHE A 214 4.17 0.74 1.85
CA PHE A 214 4.32 0.65 0.40
C PHE A 214 5.75 0.73 -0.16
N LEU A 215 6.72 1.21 0.62
CA LEU A 215 8.13 1.14 0.26
C LEU A 215 8.73 -0.23 0.67
N VAL A 216 9.63 -0.74 -0.17
CA VAL A 216 10.49 -1.92 0.08
C VAL A 216 11.25 -1.71 1.39
N PRO A 217 11.57 -2.77 2.18
CA PRO A 217 12.29 -2.61 3.44
C PRO A 217 13.57 -1.81 3.19
N SER A 218 13.64 -0.60 3.75
CA SER A 218 14.94 0.00 4.00
C SER A 218 15.60 -0.87 5.05
N PRO A 219 16.90 -1.23 4.92
CA PRO A 219 17.63 -1.76 6.05
C PRO A 219 17.50 -0.72 7.17
N PHE A 220 17.01 -1.18 8.32
CA PHE A 220 16.99 -0.42 9.56
C PHE A 220 18.42 -0.15 10.03
#